data_AF-A0A2J0N4B5-F1
#
_entry.id   AF-A0A2J0N4B5-F1
#
_cell.length_a   1.000
_cell.length_b   1.000
_cell.length_c   1.000
_cell.angle_alpha   90.00
_cell.angle_beta   90.00
_cell.angle_gamma   90.00
#
_symmetry.space_group_name_H-M   'P 1'
#
loop_
_entity.id
_entity.type
_entity.pdbx_description
1 polymer ?
#
loop_
_entity_poly.entity_id
_entity_poly.type
_entity_poly.pdbx_seq_one_letter_code
_entity_poly.pdbx_strand_id
1 'polypeptide(L)'
;MPIIKSAKKAIRGSLRKKAFNDRQRHAMKDVIKKIEKTAKTDKKEAQKLLSSAFAIIDKTAKKGVIKKNNAARKKSRLSKLVKST
;
A
#
# COMPACT_ATOMS: atom_id res chain seq x y z
N MET A 1 -16.01 23.53 -13.41
CA MET A 1 -17.10 23.25 -12.43
C MET A 1 -18.14 22.36 -13.12
N PRO A 2 -18.58 21.23 -12.54
CA PRO A 2 -19.54 20.35 -13.22
C PRO A 2 -20.88 21.06 -13.42
N ILE A 3 -21.31 21.14 -14.69
CA ILE A 3 -22.55 21.83 -15.08
C ILE A 3 -23.77 20.91 -14.83
N ILE A 4 -23.63 19.62 -15.15
CA ILE A 4 -24.71 18.62 -15.09
C ILE A 4 -24.87 18.06 -13.66
N LYS A 5 -26.13 17.79 -13.23
CA LYS A 5 -26.44 17.20 -11.90
C LYS A 5 -25.73 15.86 -11.66
N SER A 6 -25.63 15.01 -12.68
CA SER A 6 -24.91 13.72 -12.63
C SER A 6 -23.41 13.91 -12.34
N ALA A 7 -22.78 14.89 -12.99
CA ALA A 7 -21.37 15.21 -12.79
C ALA A 7 -21.11 15.72 -11.36
N LYS A 8 -21.97 16.57 -10.80
CA LYS A 8 -21.90 16.99 -9.38
C LYS A 8 -21.98 15.78 -8.43
N LYS A 9 -22.85 14.80 -8.72
CA LYS A 9 -22.94 13.54 -7.94
C LYS A 9 -21.67 12.69 -8.07
N ALA A 10 -21.11 12.57 -9.28
CA ALA A 10 -19.88 11.82 -9.53
C ALA A 10 -18.69 12.39 -8.75
N ILE A 11 -18.53 13.72 -8.70
CA ILE A 11 -17.46 14.36 -7.89
C ILE A 11 -17.59 14.00 -6.41
N ARG A 12 -18.79 14.10 -5.83
CA ARG A 12 -19.01 13.71 -4.43
C ARG A 12 -18.64 12.25 -4.16
N GLY A 13 -19.02 11.34 -5.07
CA GLY A 13 -18.66 9.93 -4.98
C GLY A 13 -17.15 9.68 -5.09
N SER A 14 -16.49 10.40 -6.02
CA SER A 14 -15.04 10.32 -6.23
C SER A 14 -14.27 10.78 -5.00
N LEU A 15 -14.65 11.90 -4.37
CA LEU A 15 -14.00 12.41 -3.16
C LEU A 15 -14.05 11.41 -2.00
N ARG A 16 -15.20 10.76 -1.79
CA ARG A 16 -15.33 9.71 -0.77
C ARG A 16 -14.41 8.54 -1.07
N LYS A 17 -14.45 8.01 -2.30
CA LYS A 17 -13.57 6.90 -2.72
C LYS A 17 -12.09 7.26 -2.57
N LYS A 18 -11.71 8.48 -2.93
CA LYS A 18 -10.35 9.00 -2.79
C LYS A 18 -9.88 8.94 -1.35
N ALA A 19 -10.67 9.44 -0.40
CA ALA A 19 -10.31 9.43 1.03
C ALA A 19 -10.02 8.01 1.56
N PHE A 20 -10.85 7.02 1.21
CA PHE A 20 -10.63 5.63 1.61
C PHE A 20 -9.38 5.01 0.95
N ASN A 21 -9.20 5.25 -0.36
CA ASN A 21 -8.06 4.72 -1.10
C ASN A 21 -6.74 5.34 -0.63
N ASP A 22 -6.73 6.62 -0.32
CA ASP A 22 -5.55 7.33 0.16
C ASP A 22 -5.13 6.81 1.53
N ARG A 23 -6.07 6.62 2.47
CA ARG A 23 -5.75 5.99 3.79
C ARG A 23 -5.01 4.66 3.64
N GLN A 24 -5.52 3.78 2.78
CA GLN A 24 -4.92 2.47 2.56
C GLN A 24 -3.57 2.57 1.84
N ARG A 25 -3.43 3.50 0.90
CA ARG A 25 -2.19 3.77 0.17
C ARG A 25 -1.10 4.33 1.09
N HIS A 26 -1.45 5.24 2.00
CA HIS A 26 -0.53 5.79 2.99
C HIS A 26 -0.05 4.71 3.94
N ALA A 27 -0.97 3.94 4.56
CA ALA A 27 -0.60 2.83 5.44
C ALA A 27 0.38 1.85 4.77
N MET A 28 0.14 1.47 3.51
CA MET A 28 1.08 0.62 2.75
C MET A 28 2.45 1.30 2.55
N LYS A 29 2.48 2.58 2.17
CA LYS A 29 3.73 3.32 1.96
C LYS A 29 4.53 3.47 3.26
N ASP A 30 3.86 3.72 4.38
CA ASP A 30 4.50 3.94 5.67
C ASP A 30 5.15 2.66 6.19
N VAL A 31 4.47 1.51 6.03
CA VAL A 31 5.03 0.21 6.40
C VAL A 31 6.23 -0.16 5.53
N ILE A 32 6.16 0.10 4.22
CA ILE A 32 7.30 -0.11 3.31
C ILE A 32 8.49 0.74 3.74
N LYS A 33 8.28 2.04 3.99
CA LYS A 33 9.33 2.95 4.49
C LYS A 33 9.91 2.49 5.82
N LYS A 34 9.07 1.99 6.73
CA LYS A 34 9.52 1.47 8.02
C LYS A 34 10.45 0.29 7.82
N ILE A 35 10.07 -0.70 7.01
CA ILE A 35 10.94 -1.85 6.69
C ILE A 35 12.23 -1.41 5.99
N GLU A 36 12.16 -0.48 5.04
CA GLU A 36 13.36 0.03 4.35
C GLU A 36 14.35 0.71 5.32
N LYS A 37 13.87 1.38 6.37
CA LYS A 37 14.73 1.94 7.41
C LYS A 37 15.29 0.85 8.33
N THR A 38 14.44 -0.05 8.81
CA THR A 38 14.83 -1.09 9.77
C THR A 38 15.77 -2.12 9.14
N ALA A 39 15.62 -2.43 7.85
CA ALA A 39 16.51 -3.35 7.15
C ALA A 39 17.97 -2.86 7.05
N LYS A 40 18.20 -1.54 7.21
CA LYS A 40 19.56 -0.97 7.25
C LYS A 40 20.27 -1.19 8.58
N THR A 41 19.51 -1.28 9.69
CA THR A 41 20.06 -1.48 11.03
C THR A 41 20.02 -2.95 11.43
N ASP A 42 18.85 -3.58 11.34
CA ASP A 42 18.58 -4.91 11.91
C ASP A 42 17.75 -5.79 10.98
N LYS A 43 18.42 -6.74 10.32
CA LYS A 43 17.75 -7.71 9.42
C LYS A 43 16.77 -8.63 10.16
N LYS A 44 17.04 -8.98 11.42
CA LYS A 44 16.16 -9.86 12.23
C LYS A 44 14.82 -9.20 12.57
N GLU A 45 14.84 -7.92 12.93
CA GLU A 45 13.60 -7.16 13.20
C GLU A 45 12.83 -6.86 11.91
N ALA A 46 13.53 -6.63 10.79
CA ALA A 46 12.90 -6.50 9.48
C ALA A 46 12.16 -7.79 9.06
N GLN A 47 12.68 -8.98 9.39
CA GLN A 47 12.03 -10.26 9.14
C GLN A 47 10.69 -10.39 9.87
N LYS A 48 10.63 -9.95 11.15
CA LYS A 48 9.38 -9.98 11.94
C LYS A 48 8.33 -9.03 11.35
N LEU A 49 8.74 -7.84 10.93
CA LEU A 49 7.85 -6.83 10.34
C LEU A 49 7.33 -7.24 8.95
N LEU A 50 8.06 -8.09 8.23
CA LEU A 50 7.71 -8.55 6.88
C LEU A 50 6.31 -9.19 6.81
N SER A 51 5.94 -10.02 7.78
CA SER A 51 4.62 -10.67 7.84
C SER A 51 3.48 -9.65 7.88
N SER A 52 3.62 -8.64 8.75
CA SER A 52 2.63 -7.55 8.86
C SER A 52 2.52 -6.73 7.57
N ALA A 53 3.65 -6.50 6.89
CA ALA A 53 3.67 -5.77 5.63
C ALA A 53 2.98 -6.53 4.50
N PHE A 54 3.18 -7.84 4.41
CA PHE A 54 2.48 -8.68 3.44
C PHE A 54 0.97 -8.67 3.66
N ALA A 55 0.51 -8.78 4.92
CA ALA A 55 -0.90 -8.69 5.24
C ALA A 55 -1.52 -7.36 4.77
N ILE A 56 -0.82 -6.24 4.97
CA ILE A 56 -1.30 -4.91 4.55
C ILE A 56 -1.30 -4.76 3.02
N ILE A 57 -0.27 -5.26 2.34
CA ILE A 57 -0.16 -5.25 0.87
C ILE A 57 -1.27 -6.09 0.23
N ASP A 58 -1.52 -7.28 0.77
CA ASP A 58 -2.55 -8.18 0.23
C ASP A 58 -3.97 -7.64 0.53
N LYS A 59 -4.17 -7.00 1.68
CA LYS A 59 -5.46 -6.32 1.99
C LYS A 59 -5.71 -5.12 1.10
N THR A 60 -4.67 -4.35 0.74
CA THR A 60 -4.78 -3.25 -0.23
C THR A 60 -5.07 -3.74 -1.64
N ALA A 61 -4.50 -4.88 -2.03
CA ALA A 61 -4.79 -5.54 -3.31
C ALA A 61 -6.23 -6.08 -3.36
N LYS A 62 -6.69 -6.74 -2.29
CA LYS A 62 -8.06 -7.27 -2.18
C LYS A 62 -9.11 -6.16 -2.29
N LYS A 63 -8.84 -4.98 -1.72
CA LYS A 63 -9.71 -3.80 -1.82
C LYS A 63 -9.65 -3.09 -3.19
N GLY A 64 -8.81 -3.55 -4.12
CA GLY A 64 -8.69 -2.97 -5.46
C GLY A 64 -7.94 -1.64 -5.53
N VAL A 65 -7.29 -1.20 -4.43
CA VAL A 65 -6.50 0.04 -4.40
C VAL A 65 -5.22 -0.10 -5.22
N ILE A 66 -4.66 -1.30 -5.28
CA ILE A 66 -3.52 -1.68 -6.11
C ILE A 66 -3.86 -2.93 -6.94
N LYS A 67 -3.27 -3.05 -8.13
CA LYS A 67 -3.38 -4.27 -8.95
C LYS A 67 -2.56 -5.41 -8.34
N LYS A 68 -2.98 -6.66 -8.61
CA LYS A 68 -2.31 -7.89 -8.13
C LYS A 68 -0.82 -7.91 -8.47
N ASN A 69 -0.45 -7.51 -9.69
CA ASN A 69 0.96 -7.47 -10.12
C ASN A 69 1.79 -6.41 -9.39
N ASN A 70 1.18 -5.28 -9.01
CA ASN A 70 1.87 -4.26 -8.21
C ASN A 70 2.11 -4.77 -6.78
N ALA A 71 1.12 -5.45 -6.18
CA ALA A 71 1.28 -6.12 -4.89
C ALA A 71 2.41 -7.16 -4.94
N ALA A 72 2.41 -8.04 -5.94
CA ALA A 72 3.45 -9.05 -6.13
C ALA A 72 4.86 -8.42 -6.29
N ARG A 73 4.98 -7.36 -7.10
CA ARG A 73 6.24 -6.63 -7.28
C ARG A 73 6.75 -6.04 -5.96
N LYS A 74 5.86 -5.46 -5.15
CA LYS A 74 6.22 -4.91 -3.83
C LYS A 74 6.65 -6.00 -2.86
N LYS A 75 5.94 -7.13 -2.80
CA LYS A 75 6.35 -8.28 -1.98
C LYS A 75 7.74 -8.80 -2.37
N SER A 76 7.97 -9.00 -3.67
CA SER A 76 9.27 -9.44 -4.19
C SER A 76 10.40 -8.47 -3.81
N ARG A 77 10.20 -7.16 -3.93
CA ARG A 77 11.20 -6.15 -3.53
C ARG A 77 11.49 -6.17 -2.03
N LEU A 78 10.46 -6.27 -1.18
CA LEU A 78 10.65 -6.38 0.27
C LEU A 78 11.38 -7.67 0.65
N SER A 79 11.03 -8.80 0.05
CA SER A 79 11.73 -10.06 0.25
C SER A 79 13.20 -9.97 -0.14
N LYS A 80 13.52 -9.33 -1.28
CA LYS A 80 14.91 -9.11 -1.71
C LYS A 80 15.68 -8.19 -0.77
N LEU A 81 15.01 -7.21 -0.17
CA LEU A 81 15.63 -6.27 0.77
C LEU A 81 16.02 -6.96 2.08
N VAL A 82 15.17 -7.86 2.58
CA VAL A 82 15.41 -8.59 3.83
C VAL A 82 16.29 -9.82 3.60
N LYS A 83 16.14 -10.48 2.45
CA LYS A 83 17.01 -11.59 2.03
C LYS A 83 18.36 -11.01 1.63
N SER A 84 19.25 -10.95 2.61
CA SER A 84 20.69 -10.91 2.35
C SER A 84 21.05 -12.10 1.46
N THR A 85 21.75 -11.85 0.36
CA THR A 85 22.68 -12.84 -0.17
C THR A 85 23.67 -13.23 0.92
#